data_AF-A0A0R1VKY0-F1
#
_entry.id   AF-A0A0R1VKY0-F1
#
_cell.length_a   1.000
_cell.length_b   1.000
_cell.length_c   1.000
_cell.angle_alpha   90.00
_cell.angle_beta   90.00
_cell.angle_gamma   90.00
#
_symmetry.space_group_name_H-M   'P 1'
#
loop_
_entity.id
_entity.type
_entity.pdbx_description
1 polymer ?
#
loop_
_entity_poly.entity_id
_entity_poly.type
_entity_poly.pdbx_seq_one_letter_code
_entity_poly.pdbx_strand_id
1 'polypeptide(L)'
;MTQSQVAAKLNVSRKTVSGWENDHSMPDIINIAKMSDIYHTSLDDLVRENELAHSNKTYSNQNKIFSKMHRITYFLNFFLVPLLYVELFRPYGFHLLLIPLFSIINGFAFFSSIQNWSAFKNNFYLLKLSVIFVLTFITNIFISLLDDTFLNYFHSSSIEFLFGLAMGRLLLVFLLTFCLLIIFSSKVVSKTLDA
;
A
#
# COMPACT_ATOMS: atom_id res chain seq x y z
N MET A 1 -14.77 -42.95 12.59
CA MET A 1 -13.49 -43.37 11.95
C MET A 1 -12.35 -42.58 12.57
N THR A 2 -11.15 -43.14 12.66
CA THR A 2 -9.95 -42.40 13.13
C THR A 2 -9.20 -41.76 11.96
N GLN A 3 -8.45 -40.69 12.19
CA GLN A 3 -7.59 -40.04 11.16
C GLN A 3 -6.67 -41.03 10.43
N SER A 4 -6.12 -42.02 11.15
CA SER A 4 -5.25 -43.04 10.56
C SER A 4 -6.01 -43.97 9.59
N GLN A 5 -7.26 -44.29 9.90
CA GLN A 5 -8.11 -45.10 9.04
C GLN A 5 -8.53 -44.34 7.77
N VAL A 6 -8.86 -43.05 7.90
CA VAL A 6 -9.20 -42.18 6.78
C VAL A 6 -7.99 -42.01 5.86
N ALA A 7 -6.82 -41.73 6.43
CA ALA A 7 -5.56 -41.58 5.72
C ALA A 7 -5.21 -42.84 4.91
N ALA A 8 -5.38 -44.02 5.51
CA ALA A 8 -5.18 -45.30 4.82
C ALA A 8 -6.15 -45.49 3.64
N LYS A 9 -7.45 -45.19 3.80
CA LYS A 9 -8.44 -45.28 2.72
C LYS A 9 -8.18 -44.29 1.58
N LEU A 10 -7.66 -43.11 1.90
CA LEU A 10 -7.35 -42.06 0.92
C LEU A 10 -5.95 -42.18 0.29
N ASN A 11 -5.11 -43.11 0.78
CA ASN A 11 -3.69 -43.24 0.40
C ASN A 11 -2.88 -41.96 0.64
N VAL A 12 -3.12 -41.30 1.78
CA VAL A 12 -2.35 -40.12 2.22
C VAL A 12 -1.79 -40.34 3.62
N SER A 13 -0.90 -39.45 4.08
CA SER A 13 -0.37 -39.55 5.45
C SER A 13 -1.41 -39.12 6.49
N ARG A 14 -1.36 -39.67 7.71
CA ARG A 14 -2.15 -39.19 8.85
C ARG A 14 -1.98 -37.69 9.09
N LYS A 15 -0.75 -37.18 8.88
CA LYS A 15 -0.41 -35.75 8.99
C LYS A 15 -1.14 -34.91 7.94
N THR A 16 -1.33 -35.44 6.73
CA THR A 16 -2.09 -34.77 5.66
C THR A 16 -3.57 -34.62 6.05
N VAL A 17 -4.21 -35.70 6.53
CA VAL A 17 -5.60 -35.66 7.01
C VAL A 17 -5.74 -34.71 8.20
N SER A 18 -4.82 -34.79 9.17
CA SER A 18 -4.77 -33.84 10.29
C SER A 18 -4.56 -32.40 9.80
N GLY A 19 -3.80 -32.18 8.73
CA GLY A 19 -3.61 -30.87 8.11
C GLY A 19 -4.89 -30.33 7.45
N TRP A 20 -5.71 -31.20 6.86
CA TRP A 20 -7.02 -30.83 6.32
C TRP A 20 -8.02 -30.48 7.42
N GLU A 21 -8.12 -31.31 8.47
CA GLU A 21 -9.05 -31.08 9.59
C GLU A 21 -8.74 -29.82 10.40
N ASN A 22 -7.50 -29.33 10.37
CA ASN A 22 -7.06 -28.13 11.09
C ASN A 22 -6.78 -26.94 10.15
N ASP A 23 -7.32 -26.91 8.93
CA ASP A 23 -7.17 -25.81 7.95
C ASP A 23 -5.72 -25.45 7.54
N HIS A 24 -4.75 -26.34 7.80
CA HIS A 24 -3.34 -26.12 7.45
C HIS A 24 -3.09 -26.38 5.95
N SER A 25 -3.83 -27.32 5.36
CA SER A 25 -3.75 -27.67 3.94
C SER A 25 -5.13 -27.96 3.38
N MET A 26 -5.29 -27.90 2.07
CA MET A 26 -6.54 -28.24 1.38
C MET A 26 -6.39 -29.61 0.70
N PRO A 27 -7.40 -30.50 0.74
CA PRO A 27 -7.42 -31.68 -0.11
C PRO A 27 -7.61 -31.30 -1.57
N ASP A 28 -7.06 -32.10 -2.49
CA ASP A 28 -7.37 -31.97 -3.91
C ASP A 28 -8.76 -32.54 -4.24
N ILE A 29 -9.25 -32.24 -5.45
CA ILE A 29 -10.58 -32.66 -5.90
C ILE A 29 -10.78 -34.18 -5.87
N ILE A 30 -9.71 -34.96 -6.06
CA ILE A 30 -9.75 -36.42 -6.05
C ILE A 30 -9.99 -36.93 -4.63
N ASN A 31 -9.29 -36.35 -3.65
CA ASN A 31 -9.46 -36.68 -2.24
C ASN A 31 -10.80 -36.19 -1.70
N ILE A 32 -11.31 -35.04 -2.17
CA ILE A 32 -12.67 -34.57 -1.86
C ILE A 32 -13.72 -35.56 -2.39
N ALA A 33 -13.58 -36.02 -3.64
CA ALA A 33 -14.47 -37.04 -4.22
C ALA A 33 -14.48 -38.33 -3.39
N LYS A 34 -13.31 -38.87 -3.05
CA LYS A 34 -13.20 -40.06 -2.19
C LYS A 34 -13.74 -39.83 -0.78
N MET A 35 -13.60 -38.62 -0.22
CA MET A 35 -14.19 -38.28 1.07
C MET A 35 -15.72 -38.27 1.01
N SER A 36 -16.31 -37.83 -0.11
CA SER A 36 -17.76 -37.92 -0.33
C SER A 36 -18.25 -39.38 -0.25
N ASP A 37 -17.49 -40.32 -0.84
CA ASP A 37 -17.79 -41.75 -0.79
C ASP A 37 -17.60 -42.35 0.62
N ILE A 38 -16.53 -41.96 1.33
CA ILE A 38 -16.18 -42.50 2.66
C ILE A 38 -17.19 -42.06 3.73
N TYR A 39 -17.65 -40.81 3.66
CA TYR A 39 -18.52 -40.19 4.66
C TYR A 39 -19.99 -40.15 4.23
N HIS A 40 -20.32 -40.66 3.04
CA HIS A 40 -21.68 -40.66 2.48
C HIS A 40 -22.32 -39.26 2.48
N THR A 41 -21.53 -38.26 2.10
CA THR A 41 -21.97 -36.86 2.00
C THR A 41 -21.99 -36.41 0.54
N SER A 42 -22.66 -35.30 0.25
CA SER A 42 -22.72 -34.73 -1.09
C SER A 42 -21.34 -34.21 -1.50
N LEU A 43 -20.86 -34.63 -2.67
CA LEU A 43 -19.66 -34.08 -3.28
C LEU A 43 -19.80 -32.57 -3.54
N ASP A 44 -20.99 -32.14 -3.99
CA ASP A 44 -21.28 -30.73 -4.28
C ASP A 44 -21.18 -29.86 -3.02
N ASP A 45 -21.66 -30.37 -1.87
CA ASP A 45 -21.56 -29.65 -0.59
C ASP A 45 -20.09 -29.51 -0.15
N LEU A 46 -19.31 -30.59 -0.23
CA LEU A 46 -17.90 -30.59 0.13
C LEU A 46 -17.07 -29.65 -0.76
N VAL A 47 -17.33 -29.63 -2.07
CA VAL A 47 -16.59 -28.76 -3.01
C VAL A 47 -16.90 -27.30 -2.75
N ARG A 48 -18.19 -26.92 -2.57
CA ARG A 48 -18.58 -25.53 -2.31
C ARG A 48 -17.99 -25.02 -1.00
N GLU A 49 -18.05 -25.80 0.07
CA GLU A 49 -17.46 -25.41 1.36
C GLU A 49 -15.94 -25.21 1.23
N ASN A 50 -15.27 -26.08 0.47
CA ASN A 50 -13.84 -25.98 0.21
C ASN A 50 -13.47 -24.73 -0.61
N GLU A 51 -14.23 -24.41 -1.67
CA GLU A 51 -14.05 -23.19 -2.46
C GLU A 51 -14.27 -21.92 -1.63
N LEU A 52 -15.31 -21.91 -0.78
CA LEU A 52 -15.58 -20.81 0.15
C LEU A 52 -14.44 -20.65 1.16
N ALA A 53 -13.93 -21.75 1.74
CA ALA A 53 -12.80 -21.71 2.65
C ALA A 53 -11.52 -21.20 1.95
N HIS A 54 -11.24 -21.66 0.72
CA HIS A 54 -10.07 -21.24 -0.05
C HIS A 54 -10.12 -19.76 -0.40
N SER A 55 -11.27 -19.31 -0.91
CA SER A 55 -11.48 -17.92 -1.29
C SER A 55 -11.35 -17.02 -0.07
N ASN A 56 -12.03 -17.32 1.04
CA ASN A 56 -11.91 -16.57 2.29
C ASN A 56 -10.47 -16.50 2.80
N LYS A 57 -9.72 -17.61 2.78
CA LYS A 57 -8.31 -17.63 3.17
C LYS A 57 -7.45 -16.77 2.25
N THR A 58 -7.69 -16.83 0.95
CA THR A 58 -6.99 -16.02 -0.07
C THR A 58 -7.28 -14.53 0.12
N TYR A 59 -8.55 -14.13 0.26
CA TYR A 59 -8.95 -12.76 0.58
C TYR A 59 -8.31 -12.27 1.88
N SER A 60 -8.34 -13.08 2.95
CA SER A 60 -7.72 -12.69 4.23
C SER A 60 -6.21 -12.49 4.13
N ASN A 61 -5.51 -13.32 3.34
CA ASN A 61 -4.07 -13.18 3.12
C ASN A 61 -3.75 -11.95 2.28
N GLN A 62 -4.53 -11.67 1.24
CA GLN A 62 -4.41 -10.45 0.47
C GLN A 62 -4.59 -9.22 1.36
N ASN A 63 -5.65 -9.15 2.18
CA ASN A 63 -5.89 -8.04 3.10
C ASN A 63 -4.73 -7.85 4.11
N LYS A 64 -4.10 -8.95 4.58
CA LYS A 64 -2.89 -8.88 5.42
C LYS A 64 -1.69 -8.28 4.67
N ILE A 65 -1.50 -8.62 3.40
CA ILE A 65 -0.41 -8.06 2.58
C ILE A 65 -0.65 -6.57 2.35
N PHE A 66 -1.86 -6.18 1.93
CA PHE A 66 -2.21 -4.77 1.69
C PHE A 66 -2.11 -3.92 2.97
N SER A 67 -2.62 -4.42 4.10
CA SER A 67 -2.51 -3.70 5.39
C SER A 67 -1.07 -3.55 5.87
N LYS A 68 -0.21 -4.56 5.64
CA LYS A 68 1.23 -4.44 5.93
C LYS A 68 1.91 -3.42 5.01
N MET A 69 1.63 -3.46 3.70
CA MET A 69 2.19 -2.53 2.73
C MET A 69 1.80 -1.08 3.05
N HIS A 70 0.54 -0.86 3.42
CA HIS A 70 0.05 0.42 3.90
C HIS A 70 0.85 0.93 5.10
N ARG A 71 1.01 0.12 6.16
CA ARG A 71 1.80 0.51 7.34
C ARG A 71 3.24 0.90 6.98
N ILE A 72 3.87 0.14 6.08
CA ILE A 72 5.23 0.44 5.62
C ILE A 72 5.28 1.79 4.91
N THR A 73 4.33 2.06 4.00
CA THR A 73 4.29 3.33 3.27
C THR A 73 4.15 4.54 4.19
N TYR A 74 3.27 4.49 5.20
CA TYR A 74 3.12 5.59 6.17
C TYR A 74 4.35 5.76 7.05
N PHE A 75 4.95 4.65 7.46
CA PHE A 75 6.20 4.67 8.22
C PHE A 75 7.32 5.31 7.42
N LEU A 76 7.52 4.91 6.16
CA LEU A 76 8.50 5.54 5.27
C LEU A 76 8.19 7.03 5.05
N ASN A 77 6.91 7.37 4.86
CA ASN A 77 6.49 8.75 4.64
C ASN A 77 6.82 9.67 5.83
N PHE A 78 6.72 9.16 7.06
CA PHE A 78 7.07 9.89 8.27
C PHE A 78 8.54 10.37 8.28
N PHE A 79 9.47 9.56 7.76
CA PHE A 79 10.88 9.94 7.64
C PHE A 79 11.18 10.73 6.36
N LEU A 80 10.49 10.43 5.27
CA LEU A 80 10.73 11.08 3.97
C LEU A 80 10.32 12.56 3.96
N VAL A 81 9.22 12.94 4.61
CA VAL A 81 8.74 14.34 4.60
C VAL A 81 9.76 15.31 5.21
N PRO A 82 10.31 15.09 6.43
CA PRO A 82 11.37 15.95 6.96
C PRO A 82 12.61 15.99 6.06
N LEU A 83 12.98 14.84 5.47
CA LEU A 83 14.15 14.73 4.61
C LEU A 83 13.97 15.53 3.30
N LEU A 84 12.76 15.55 2.75
CA LEU A 84 12.39 16.40 1.62
C LEU A 84 12.41 17.89 1.98
N TYR A 85 12.07 18.28 3.21
CA TYR A 85 12.25 19.67 3.66
C TYR A 85 13.72 20.05 3.78
N VAL A 86 14.58 19.16 4.30
CA VAL A 86 16.04 19.38 4.31
C VAL A 86 16.55 19.59 2.88
N GLU A 87 16.06 18.77 1.94
CA GLU A 87 16.39 18.87 0.52
C GLU A 87 15.85 20.16 -0.15
N LEU A 88 14.71 20.69 0.31
CA LEU A 88 14.13 21.95 -0.16
C LEU A 88 15.02 23.14 0.23
N PHE A 89 15.44 23.21 1.49
CA PHE A 89 16.22 24.34 2.02
C PHE A 89 17.72 24.25 1.70
N ARG A 90 18.23 23.05 1.37
CA ARG A 90 19.65 22.81 1.06
C ARG A 90 20.60 23.48 2.06
N PRO A 91 20.51 23.16 3.37
CA PRO A 91 21.40 23.74 4.36
C PRO A 91 22.86 23.45 3.96
N TYR A 92 23.70 24.49 3.95
CA TYR A 92 25.11 24.42 3.54
C TYR A 92 25.32 23.92 2.09
N GLY A 93 24.30 23.99 1.22
CA GLY A 93 24.37 23.53 -0.16
C GLY A 93 24.26 22.01 -0.35
N PHE A 94 23.88 21.27 0.70
CA PHE A 94 23.69 19.82 0.63
C PHE A 94 22.53 19.45 -0.31
N HIS A 95 22.74 18.46 -1.19
CA HIS A 95 21.78 18.06 -2.23
C HIS A 95 21.81 16.53 -2.44
N LEU A 96 20.70 15.84 -2.17
CA LEU A 96 20.54 14.39 -2.33
C LEU A 96 19.46 14.05 -3.34
N LEU A 97 19.87 13.81 -4.59
CA LEU A 97 19.01 13.40 -5.70
C LEU A 97 18.22 12.11 -5.44
N LEU A 98 18.69 11.25 -4.52
CA LEU A 98 18.01 9.99 -4.20
C LEU A 98 16.73 10.19 -3.37
N ILE A 99 16.61 11.27 -2.59
CA ILE A 99 15.45 11.47 -1.70
C ILE A 99 14.15 11.66 -2.50
N PRO A 100 14.10 12.56 -3.51
CA PRO A 100 12.91 12.68 -4.36
C PRO A 100 12.55 11.36 -5.07
N LEU A 101 13.55 10.59 -5.53
CA LEU A 101 13.32 9.29 -6.17
C LEU A 101 12.68 8.28 -5.20
N PHE A 102 13.19 8.17 -3.98
CA PHE A 102 12.57 7.32 -2.95
C PHE A 102 11.14 7.76 -2.62
N SER A 103 10.87 9.07 -2.61
CA SER A 103 9.51 9.59 -2.37
C SER A 103 8.53 9.20 -3.49
N ILE A 104 8.98 9.21 -4.75
CA ILE A 104 8.19 8.76 -5.90
C ILE A 104 7.87 7.26 -5.77
N ILE A 105 8.88 6.43 -5.46
CA ILE A 105 8.69 4.99 -5.26
C ILE A 105 7.70 4.73 -4.12
N ASN A 106 7.83 5.46 -3.00
CA ASN A 106 6.88 5.34 -1.89
C ASN A 106 5.47 5.75 -2.28
N GLY A 107 5.30 6.79 -3.11
CA GLY A 107 4.02 7.20 -3.67
C GLY A 107 3.38 6.13 -4.55
N PHE A 108 4.15 5.46 -5.40
CA PHE A 108 3.64 4.32 -6.17
C PHE A 108 3.25 3.14 -5.27
N ALA A 109 4.06 2.83 -4.26
CA ALA A 109 3.73 1.81 -3.27
C ALA A 109 2.44 2.13 -2.50
N PHE A 110 2.23 3.41 -2.16
CA PHE A 110 0.98 3.89 -1.54
C PHE A 110 -0.23 3.61 -2.41
N PHE A 111 -0.21 4.03 -3.68
CA PHE A 111 -1.34 3.81 -4.58
C PHE A 111 -1.62 2.33 -4.82
N SER A 112 -0.57 1.51 -4.95
CA SER A 112 -0.70 0.06 -5.04
C SER A 112 -1.31 -0.57 -3.78
N SER A 113 -1.18 0.08 -2.61
CA SER A 113 -1.75 -0.41 -1.36
C SER A 113 -3.26 -0.18 -1.23
N ILE A 114 -3.85 0.65 -2.08
CA ILE A 114 -5.28 0.96 -2.06
C ILE A 114 -6.05 -0.18 -2.75
N GLN A 115 -6.72 -0.99 -1.95
CA GLN A 115 -7.49 -2.14 -2.43
C GLN A 115 -8.81 -1.72 -3.09
N ASN A 116 -9.55 -0.79 -2.48
CA ASN A 116 -10.87 -0.40 -2.93
C ASN A 116 -10.97 1.11 -3.23
N TRP A 117 -10.91 1.45 -4.52
CA TRP A 117 -11.03 2.82 -5.01
C TRP A 117 -12.44 3.41 -4.85
N SER A 118 -13.45 2.62 -4.45
CA SER A 118 -14.81 3.12 -4.24
C SER A 118 -14.89 4.21 -3.17
N ALA A 119 -13.99 4.21 -2.19
CA ALA A 119 -13.92 5.25 -1.18
C ALA A 119 -13.61 6.65 -1.77
N PHE A 120 -12.96 6.68 -2.94
CA PHE A 120 -12.68 7.89 -3.70
C PHE A 120 -13.80 8.30 -4.68
N LYS A 121 -14.89 7.53 -4.80
CA LYS A 121 -16.05 7.92 -5.63
C LYS A 121 -16.90 9.04 -5.01
N ASN A 122 -16.70 9.35 -3.72
CA ASN A 122 -17.44 10.43 -3.07
C ASN A 122 -16.87 11.81 -3.47
N ASN A 123 -17.62 12.56 -4.29
CA ASN A 123 -17.22 13.88 -4.76
C ASN A 123 -16.88 14.87 -3.63
N PHE A 124 -17.57 14.81 -2.48
CA PHE A 124 -17.25 15.68 -1.34
C PHE A 124 -15.89 15.35 -0.72
N TYR A 125 -15.52 14.07 -0.69
CA TYR A 125 -14.22 13.67 -0.18
C TYR A 125 -13.08 14.05 -1.14
N LEU A 126 -13.28 13.84 -2.44
CA LEU A 126 -12.33 14.31 -3.46
C LEU A 126 -12.12 15.83 -3.36
N LEU A 127 -13.21 16.59 -3.23
CA LEU A 127 -13.13 18.04 -3.07
C LEU A 127 -12.35 18.44 -1.80
N LYS A 128 -12.57 17.75 -0.67
CA LYS A 128 -11.78 17.97 0.56
C LYS A 128 -10.29 17.70 0.33
N LEU A 129 -9.93 16.60 -0.34
CA LEU A 129 -8.54 16.31 -0.67
C LEU A 129 -7.93 17.35 -1.61
N SER A 130 -8.66 17.79 -2.64
CA SER A 130 -8.20 18.84 -3.55
C SER A 130 -7.98 20.17 -2.83
N VAL A 131 -8.86 20.56 -1.90
CA VAL A 131 -8.67 21.76 -1.08
C VAL A 131 -7.43 21.64 -0.19
N ILE A 132 -7.24 20.50 0.49
CA ILE A 132 -6.04 20.25 1.30
C ILE A 132 -4.77 20.29 0.44
N PHE A 133 -4.82 19.70 -0.76
CA PHE A 133 -3.72 19.74 -1.72
C PHE A 133 -3.37 21.18 -2.09
N VAL A 134 -4.35 21.98 -2.53
CA VAL A 134 -4.11 23.37 -2.93
C VAL A 134 -3.57 24.21 -1.79
N LEU A 135 -4.15 24.09 -0.58
CA LEU A 135 -3.69 24.81 0.60
C LEU A 135 -2.23 24.47 0.93
N THR A 136 -1.91 23.18 1.03
CA THR A 136 -0.54 22.74 1.35
C THR A 136 0.46 23.07 0.24
N PHE A 137 0.04 23.01 -1.03
CA PHE A 137 0.87 23.40 -2.17
C PHE A 137 1.22 24.89 -2.13
N ILE A 138 0.24 25.77 -1.91
CA ILE A 138 0.45 27.22 -1.79
C ILE A 138 1.36 27.52 -0.60
N THR A 139 1.13 26.88 0.55
CA THR A 139 1.99 27.04 1.73
C THR A 139 3.43 26.62 1.43
N ASN A 140 3.66 25.49 0.76
CA ASN A 140 5.00 25.04 0.42
C ASN A 140 5.69 25.93 -0.63
N ILE A 141 4.95 26.45 -1.60
CA ILE A 141 5.46 27.48 -2.53
C ILE A 141 5.90 28.72 -1.76
N PHE A 142 5.06 29.20 -0.84
CA PHE A 142 5.38 30.37 -0.02
C PHE A 142 6.63 30.13 0.85
N ILE A 143 6.71 28.97 1.51
CA ILE A 143 7.91 28.57 2.29
C ILE A 143 9.15 28.53 1.39
N SER A 144 9.05 27.98 0.19
CA SER A 144 10.16 27.92 -0.76
C SER A 144 10.61 29.31 -1.24
N LEU A 145 9.73 30.30 -1.27
CA LEU A 145 10.06 31.68 -1.66
C LEU A 145 10.71 32.47 -0.53
N LEU A 146 10.49 32.07 0.73
CA LEU A 146 11.13 32.67 1.91
C LEU A 146 12.56 32.13 2.17
N ASP A 147 13.05 31.20 1.35
CA ASP A 147 14.37 30.63 1.52
C ASP A 147 15.47 31.56 0.97
N ASP A 148 16.24 32.17 1.85
CA ASP A 148 17.35 33.06 1.51
C ASP A 148 18.39 32.38 0.61
N THR A 149 18.62 31.07 0.79
CA THR A 149 19.55 30.29 -0.04
C THR A 149 19.11 30.30 -1.49
N PHE A 150 17.80 30.22 -1.73
CA PHE A 150 17.21 30.29 -3.07
C PHE A 150 17.35 31.67 -3.69
N LEU A 151 17.02 32.71 -2.89
CA LEU A 151 17.07 34.10 -3.33
C LEU A 151 18.49 34.51 -3.73
N ASN A 152 19.51 34.02 -3.03
CA ASN A 152 20.91 34.28 -3.39
C ASN A 152 21.28 33.77 -4.79
N TYR A 153 20.71 32.66 -5.26
CA TYR A 153 20.97 32.18 -6.62
C TYR A 153 20.49 33.15 -7.70
N PHE A 154 19.43 33.92 -7.48
CA PHE A 154 18.93 34.91 -8.46
C PHE A 154 19.95 36.00 -8.78
N HIS A 155 20.83 36.33 -7.84
CA HIS A 155 21.85 37.36 -8.05
C HIS A 155 23.12 36.82 -8.73
N SER A 156 23.45 35.55 -8.54
CA SER A 156 24.75 34.99 -8.89
C SER A 156 24.77 34.06 -10.11
N SER A 157 23.63 33.76 -10.72
CA SER A 157 23.50 32.65 -11.68
C SER A 157 22.87 33.04 -13.01
N SER A 158 23.15 32.25 -14.06
CA SER A 158 22.58 32.46 -15.40
C SER A 158 21.08 32.12 -15.43
N ILE A 159 20.38 32.65 -16.43
CA ILE A 159 18.93 32.43 -16.61
C ILE A 159 18.62 30.94 -16.83
N GLU A 160 19.46 30.23 -17.59
CA GLU A 160 19.26 28.80 -17.87
C GLU A 160 19.37 27.97 -16.60
N PHE A 161 20.34 28.29 -15.74
CA PHE A 161 20.50 27.63 -14.45
C PHE A 161 19.32 27.92 -13.52
N LEU A 162 18.89 29.18 -13.45
CA LEU A 162 17.75 29.60 -12.62
C LEU A 162 16.46 28.88 -13.04
N PHE A 163 16.23 28.73 -14.35
CA PHE A 163 15.09 27.98 -14.86
C PHE A 163 15.12 26.51 -14.40
N GLY A 164 16.27 25.85 -14.52
CA GLY A 164 16.45 24.48 -14.04
C GLY A 164 16.25 24.33 -12.53
N LEU A 165 16.80 25.26 -11.74
CA LEU A 165 16.65 25.29 -10.29
C LEU A 165 15.18 25.50 -9.87
N ALA A 166 14.49 26.44 -10.51
CA ALA A 166 13.08 26.72 -10.26
C ALA A 166 12.20 25.51 -10.60
N MET A 167 12.44 24.86 -11.74
CA MET A 167 11.71 23.65 -12.13
C MET A 167 11.93 22.50 -11.15
N GLY A 168 13.18 22.29 -10.73
CA GLY A 168 13.51 21.28 -9.71
C GLY A 168 12.82 21.55 -8.37
N ARG A 169 12.74 22.81 -7.94
CA ARG A 169 12.00 23.21 -6.73
C ARG A 169 10.50 23.00 -6.87
N LEU A 170 9.90 23.37 -8.01
CA LEU A 170 8.48 23.13 -8.25
C LEU A 170 8.13 21.64 -8.17
N LEU A 171 8.97 20.79 -8.76
CA LEU A 171 8.81 19.34 -8.68
C LEU A 171 8.93 18.85 -7.22
N LEU A 172 9.90 19.37 -6.47
CA LEU A 172 10.08 18.99 -5.07
C LEU A 172 8.90 19.44 -4.18
N VAL A 173 8.40 20.66 -4.39
CA VAL A 173 7.21 21.18 -3.70
C VAL A 173 5.98 20.34 -4.04
N PHE A 174 5.83 19.92 -5.30
CA PHE A 174 4.77 19.01 -5.71
C PHE A 174 4.87 17.66 -4.98
N LEU A 175 6.07 17.06 -4.91
CA LEU A 175 6.31 15.81 -4.18
C LEU A 175 6.04 15.94 -2.68
N LEU A 176 6.50 17.02 -2.04
CA LEU A 176 6.22 17.32 -0.63
C LEU A 176 4.71 17.39 -0.37
N THR A 177 4.00 18.14 -1.21
CA THR A 177 2.54 18.30 -1.12
C THR A 177 1.85 16.96 -1.27
N PHE A 178 2.29 16.13 -2.22
CA PHE A 178 1.76 14.79 -2.40
C PHE A 178 2.02 13.88 -1.18
N CYS A 179 3.24 13.91 -0.62
CA CYS A 179 3.58 13.16 0.59
C CYS A 179 2.75 13.59 1.80
N LEU A 180 2.50 14.89 1.97
CA LEU A 180 1.60 15.41 3.00
C LEU A 180 0.15 14.95 2.78
N LEU A 181 -0.33 14.93 1.52
CA LEU A 181 -1.66 14.45 1.17
C LEU A 181 -1.87 12.98 1.59
N ILE A 182 -0.85 12.13 1.44
CA ILE A 182 -0.88 10.72 1.90
C ILE A 182 -1.22 10.65 3.39
N ILE A 183 -0.70 11.55 4.22
CA ILE A 183 -0.98 11.58 5.67
C ILE A 183 -2.48 11.81 5.92
N PHE A 184 -3.08 12.76 5.20
CA PHE A 184 -4.51 13.09 5.34
C PHE A 184 -5.45 12.02 4.80
N SER A 185 -5.00 11.19 3.85
CA SER A 185 -5.81 10.10 3.28
C SER A 185 -5.86 8.83 4.14
N SER A 186 -5.06 8.74 5.22
CA SER A 186 -4.95 7.58 6.12
C SER A 186 -6.29 7.04 6.60
N LYS A 187 -7.19 7.91 7.08
CA LYS A 187 -8.51 7.54 7.61
C LYS A 187 -9.44 6.93 6.57
N VAL A 188 -9.25 7.22 5.29
CA VAL A 188 -10.07 6.67 4.22
C VAL A 188 -9.51 5.35 3.74
N VAL A 189 -8.20 5.25 3.63
CA VAL A 189 -7.56 3.99 3.24
C VAL A 189 -7.74 2.93 4.33
N SER A 190 -7.75 3.29 5.62
CA SER A 190 -8.08 2.33 6.69
C SER A 190 -9.48 1.72 6.52
N LYS A 191 -10.47 2.52 6.11
CA LYS A 191 -11.82 2.04 5.80
C LYS A 191 -11.88 1.11 4.59
N THR A 192 -10.91 1.17 3.68
CA THR A 192 -10.85 0.26 2.52
C THR A 192 -10.33 -1.13 2.85
N LEU A 193 -9.70 -1.31 4.03
CA LEU A 193 -9.19 -2.59 4.51
C LEU A 193 -10.23 -3.35 5.36
N ASP A 194 -11.20 -2.62 5.92
CA ASP A 194 -12.26 -3.15 6.78
C ASP A 194 -13.56 -3.47 6.02
N ALA A 195 -13.62 -3.20 4.70
CA ALA A 195 -14.78 -3.40 3.83
C ALA A 195 -14.56 -4.58 2.89
#